data_AF-A0A382YVJ0-F1
#
_entry.id   AF-A0A382YVJ0-F1
#
_cell.length_a   1.000
_cell.length_b   1.000
_cell.length_c   1.000
_cell.angle_alpha   90.00
_cell.angle_beta   90.00
_cell.angle_gamma   90.00
#
_symmetry.space_group_name_H-M   'P 1'
#
loop_
_entity.id
_entity.type
_entity.pdbx_description
1 polymer ?
#
loop_
_entity_poly.entity_id
_entity_poly.type
_entity_poly.pdbx_seq_one_letter_code
_entity_poly.pdbx_strand_id
1 'polypeptide(L)' 'MSEISTIAKGFQAIGSTPRLAVFLELVKAGKKGLMVGEIQELLNIPASTLA' A
#
# COMPACT_ATOMS: atom_id res chain seq x y z
N MET A 1 -10.55 21.60 -1.82
CA MET A 1 -9.67 20.94 -0.83
C MET A 1 -8.25 21.33 -1.20
N SER A 2 -7.44 21.90 -0.29
CA SER A 2 -6.09 22.36 -0.62
C SER A 2 -5.16 21.19 -0.95
N GLU A 3 -4.13 21.39 -1.78
CA GLU A 3 -3.16 20.34 -2.13
C GLU A 3 -2.53 19.70 -0.89
N ILE A 4 -2.19 20.51 0.12
CA ILE A 4 -1.63 20.05 1.40
C ILE A 4 -2.57 19.07 2.10
N SER A 5 -3.88 19.32 2.08
CA SER A 5 -4.87 18.44 2.70
C SER A 5 -4.93 17.08 2.00
N THR A 6 -4.84 17.05 0.67
CA THR A 6 -4.80 15.81 -0.11
C THR A 6 -3.52 15.03 0.19
N ILE A 7 -2.38 15.70 0.22
CA ILE A 7 -1.08 15.10 0.56
C ILE A 7 -1.12 14.49 1.97
N ALA A 8 -1.60 15.24 2.96
CA ALA A 8 -1.70 14.76 4.34
C ALA A 8 -2.57 13.49 4.46
N LYS A 9 -3.69 13.43 3.73
CA LYS A 9 -4.54 12.22 3.68
C LYS A 9 -3.83 11.03 3.06
N GLY A 10 -3.04 11.24 2.01
CA GLY A 10 -2.21 10.19 1.40
C GLY A 10 -1.24 9.60 2.40
N PHE A 11 -0.48 10.45 3.11
CA PHE A 11 0.45 10.00 4.15
C PHE A 11 -0.26 9.28 5.30
N GLN A 12 -1.42 9.77 5.73
CA GLN A 12 -2.22 9.10 6.75
C GLN A 12 -2.68 7.70 6.29
N ALA A 13 -3.07 7.55 5.03
CA ALA A 13 -3.52 6.28 4.47
C ALA A 13 -2.40 5.22 4.41
N ILE A 14 -1.14 5.62 4.24
CA ILE A 14 0.02 4.71 4.23
C ILE A 14 0.80 4.69 5.56
N GLY A 15 0.30 5.34 6.60
CA GLY A 15 1.03 5.57 7.86
C GLY A 15 1.28 4.35 8.74
N SER A 16 0.73 3.17 8.41
CA SER A 16 1.04 1.92 9.12
C SER A 16 2.05 1.08 8.35
N THR A 17 2.92 0.38 9.08
CA THR A 17 3.96 -0.51 8.52
C THR A 17 3.45 -1.43 7.40
N PRO A 18 2.34 -2.20 7.56
CA PRO A 18 1.87 -3.05 6.48
C PRO A 18 1.39 -2.27 5.25
N ARG A 19 0.73 -1.11 5.42
CA ARG A 19 0.24 -0.31 4.29
C ARG A 19 1.39 0.36 3.53
N LEU A 20 2.43 0.80 4.24
CA LEU A 20 3.64 1.32 3.61
C LEU A 20 4.37 0.23 2.82
N ALA A 21 4.50 -0.98 3.37
CA ALA A 21 5.13 -2.10 2.68
C ALA A 21 4.38 -2.45 1.37
N VAL A 22 3.05 -2.54 1.42
CA VAL A 22 2.21 -2.76 0.24
C VAL A 22 2.38 -1.65 -0.79
N PHE A 23 2.36 -0.39 -0.35
CA PHE A 23 2.58 0.75 -1.24
C PHE A 23 3.93 0.66 -1.96
N LEU A 24 5.01 0.31 -1.26
CA LEU A 24 6.34 0.17 -1.86
C LEU A 24 6.40 -0.97 -2.89
N GLU A 25 5.78 -2.11 -2.62
CA GLU A 25 5.73 -3.22 -3.59
C GLU A 25 4.93 -2.86 -4.84
N LEU A 26 3.82 -2.14 -4.70
CA LEU A 26 3.06 -1.63 -5.84
C LEU A 26 3.84 -0.59 -6.65
N VAL A 27 4.62 0.28 -6.00
CA VAL A 27 5.52 1.22 -6.69
C VAL A 27 6.56 0.47 -7.51
N LYS A 28 7.16 -0.61 -6.97
CA LYS A 28 8.13 -1.45 -7.69
C LYS A 28 7.49 -2.19 -8.86
N ALA A 29 6.28 -2.73 -8.69
CA ALA A 29 5.55 -3.45 -9.73
C ALA A 29 5.11 -2.53 -10.88
N GLY A 30 4.94 -1.23 -10.60
CA GLY A 30 4.55 -0.22 -11.57
C GLY A 30 3.21 -0.56 -12.23
N LYS A 31 3.08 -0.27 -13.53
CA LYS A 31 1.81 -0.43 -14.26
C LYS A 31 1.31 -1.87 -14.38
N LYS A 32 2.20 -2.86 -14.23
CA LYS A 32 1.81 -4.28 -14.24
C LYS A 32 0.96 -4.62 -13.01
N GLY A 33 1.20 -3.93 -11.89
CA GLY A 33 0.55 -4.19 -10.62
C GLY A 33 0.92 -5.56 -10.04
N LEU A 34 0.26 -5.89 -8.93
CA LEU A 34 0.35 -7.18 -8.26
C LEU A 34 -1.06 -7.63 -7.87
N MET A 35 -1.31 -8.93 -7.91
CA MET A 35 -2.49 -9.53 -7.32
C MET A 35 -2.38 -9.49 -5.79
N VAL A 36 -3.52 -9.47 -5.10
CA VAL A 36 -3.57 -9.46 -3.64
C VAL A 36 -2.81 -10.67 -3.05
N GLY A 37 -2.99 -11.86 -3.62
CA GLY A 37 -2.27 -13.07 -3.17
C GLY A 37 -0.75 -12.95 -3.30
N GLU A 38 -0.24 -12.36 -4.39
CA GLU A 38 1.20 -12.12 -4.58
C GLU A 38 1.74 -11.18 -3.51
N ILE A 39 1.00 -10.13 -3.15
CA ILE A 39 1.40 -9.19 -2.09
C ILE A 39 1.45 -9.90 -0.72
N GLN A 40 0.47 -10.77 -0.43
CA GLN A 40 0.45 -11.53 0.82
C GLN A 40 1.65 -12.46 0.94
N GLU A 41 1.98 -13.18 -0.13
CA GLU A 41 3.13 -14.09 -0.17
C GLU A 41 4.45 -13.32 -0.04
N LEU A 42 4.61 -12.22 -0.80
CA LEU A 42 5.81 -11.39 -0.79
C LEU A 42 6.07 -10.75 0.58
N LEU A 43 5.02 -10.27 1.24
CA LEU A 43 5.13 -9.55 2.52
C LEU A 43 4.90 -10.44 3.74
N ASN A 44 4.52 -11.71 3.54
CA ASN A 44 4.14 -12.65 4.58
C ASN A 44 3.11 -12.08 5.57
N ILE A 45 2.04 -11.48 5.04
CA ILE A 45 0.97 -10.86 5.83
C ILE A 45 -0.38 -11.60 5.67
N PRO A 46 -1.22 -11.64 6.73
CA PRO A 46 -2.55 -12.22 6.64
C PRO A 46 -3.45 -11.51 5.61
N ALA A 47 -4.34 -12.25 4.96
CA ALA A 47 -5.32 -11.69 4.02
C ALA A 47 -6.16 -10.58 4.66
N SER A 48 -6.51 -10.76 5.92
CA SER A 48 -7.28 -9.80 6.72
C SER A 48 -6.58 -8.46 6.94
N THR A 49 -5.27 -8.37 6.66
CA THR A 49 -4.49 -7.12 6.76
C THR A 49 -4.61 -6.25 5.50
N LEU A 50 -5.05 -6.85 4.37
CA LEU A 50 -5.24 -6.18 3.10
C LEU A 50 -6.71 -5.83 2.81
N ALA A 51 -7.63 -6.26 3.68
CA ALA A 51 -9.08 -6.03 3.59
C ALA A 51 -9.50 -4.62 4.03
#